data_AF-A0A8J2KJQ7-F1
#
_entry.id   AF-A0A8J2KJQ7-F1
#
_cell.length_a   1.000
_cell.length_b   1.000
_cell.length_c   1.000
_cell.angle_alpha   90.00
_cell.angle_beta   90.00
_cell.angle_gamma   90.00
#
_symmetry.space_group_name_H-M   'P 1'
#
loop_
_entity.id
_entity.type
_entity.pdbx_description
1 polymer ?
#
loop_
_entity_poly.entity_id
_entity_poly.type
_entity_poly.pdbx_seq_one_letter_code
_entity_poly.pdbx_strand_id
1 'polypeptide(L)'
;NVNGKLVLTGGAALEILIVISGKLNFTVFHILGKGWIERTPNGTLTGMGQQLLKGEADVVLSRSEIIQYRVEQLSITHILHTSIPKLWLAILTMWLVFGVTFRLFSYCKKKITSDNKIQRDDFVLGDVVLWFISSASLQGWNSAPSETSLRIIFLSGKLATLIMYAIFSSFMISKLSVEKDLV
;
A
#
# COMPACT_ATOMS: atom_id res chain seq x y z
N ASN A 1 -24.18 -11.75 14.68
CA ASN A 1 -24.36 -12.29 16.04
C ASN A 1 -25.34 -13.45 15.93
N VAL A 2 -24.88 -14.69 16.01
CA VAL A 2 -25.75 -15.87 15.92
C VAL A 2 -25.79 -16.45 17.33
N ASN A 3 -26.97 -16.43 17.97
CA ASN A 3 -27.17 -16.90 19.35
C ASN A 3 -26.35 -16.16 20.42
N GLY A 4 -26.14 -14.85 20.26
CA GLY A 4 -25.35 -14.06 21.22
C GLY A 4 -23.82 -14.29 21.14
N LYS A 5 -23.37 -15.20 20.27
CA LYS A 5 -21.94 -15.43 20.00
C LYS A 5 -21.50 -14.59 18.80
N LEU A 6 -20.43 -13.81 19.00
CA LEU A 6 -19.74 -13.12 17.92
C LEU A 6 -19.03 -14.17 17.05
N VAL A 7 -19.51 -14.35 15.83
CA VAL A 7 -18.88 -15.20 14.81
C VAL A 7 -18.19 -14.28 13.83
N LEU A 8 -16.85 -14.36 13.76
CA LEU A 8 -16.06 -13.65 12.78
C LEU A 8 -16.06 -14.45 11.48
N THR A 9 -16.52 -13.84 10.38
CA THR A 9 -16.69 -14.52 9.09
C THR A 9 -15.50 -14.34 8.13
N GLY A 10 -14.55 -13.44 8.43
CA GLY A 10 -13.38 -13.19 7.61
C GLY A 10 -12.61 -11.91 7.98
N GLY A 11 -11.53 -11.64 7.25
CA GLY A 11 -10.74 -10.40 7.35
C GLY A 11 -9.27 -10.65 7.73
N ALA A 12 -8.38 -9.72 7.34
CA ALA A 12 -6.93 -9.89 7.53
C ALA A 12 -6.52 -10.11 9.00
N ALA A 13 -7.17 -9.42 9.95
CA ALA A 13 -6.89 -9.61 11.37
C ALA A 13 -7.27 -11.02 11.87
N LEU A 14 -8.38 -11.58 11.36
CA LEU A 14 -8.81 -12.94 11.68
C LEU A 14 -7.85 -13.97 11.08
N GLU A 15 -7.43 -13.78 9.83
CA GLU A 15 -6.46 -14.67 9.17
C GLU A 15 -5.13 -14.70 9.93
N ILE A 16 -4.61 -13.54 10.32
CA ILE A 16 -3.42 -13.41 11.16
C ILE A 16 -3.62 -14.17 12.47
N LEU A 17 -4.75 -13.98 13.13
CA LEU A 17 -5.08 -14.61 14.41
C LEU A 17 -5.18 -16.14 14.29
N ILE A 18 -5.77 -16.66 13.21
CA ILE A 18 -5.82 -18.10 12.92
C ILE A 18 -4.41 -18.67 12.74
N VAL A 19 -3.55 -17.97 11.98
CA VAL A 19 -2.17 -18.41 11.77
C VAL A 19 -1.37 -18.39 13.08
N ILE A 20 -1.48 -17.32 13.86
CA ILE A 20 -0.75 -17.18 15.13
C ILE A 20 -1.25 -18.22 16.15
N SER A 21 -2.57 -18.39 16.30
CA SER A 21 -3.15 -19.38 17.22
C SER A 21 -2.78 -20.82 16.84
N GLY A 22 -2.77 -21.14 15.53
CA GLY A 22 -2.32 -22.44 15.03
C GLY A 22 -0.82 -22.68 15.24
N LYS A 23 0.02 -21.65 15.09
CA LYS A 23 1.48 -21.75 15.29
C LYS A 23 1.89 -21.84 16.75
N LEU A 24 1.19 -21.13 17.64
CA LEU A 24 1.52 -21.05 19.06
C LEU A 24 0.63 -21.96 19.94
N ASN A 25 -0.30 -22.69 19.33
CA ASN A 25 -1.17 -23.67 19.98
C ASN A 25 -1.98 -23.11 21.16
N PHE A 26 -2.63 -21.96 20.96
CA PHE A 26 -3.58 -21.39 21.93
C PHE A 26 -4.98 -21.27 21.36
N THR A 27 -5.97 -21.21 22.25
CA THR A 27 -7.39 -20.99 21.88
C THR A 27 -7.71 -19.51 21.93
N VAL A 28 -8.61 -19.07 21.04
CA VAL A 28 -8.98 -17.65 20.95
C VAL A 28 -10.44 -17.45 21.28
N PHE A 29 -10.69 -16.51 22.19
CA PHE A 29 -12.02 -15.99 22.48
C PHE A 29 -12.11 -14.56 21.99
N HIS A 30 -13.14 -14.26 21.21
CA HIS A 30 -13.35 -12.93 20.65
C HIS A 30 -14.36 -12.18 21.51
N ILE A 31 -14.02 -10.94 21.86
CA ILE A 31 -14.96 -9.97 22.44
C ILE A 31 -15.17 -8.82 21.47
N LEU A 32 -16.33 -8.18 21.54
CA LEU A 32 -16.58 -6.99 20.74
C LEU A 32 -15.83 -5.79 21.34
N GLY A 33 -15.10 -5.07 20.50
CA GLY A 33 -14.42 -3.84 20.90
C GLY A 33 -15.41 -2.74 21.29
N LYS A 34 -15.16 -2.04 22.40
CA LYS A 34 -15.99 -0.92 22.89
C LYS A 34 -15.63 0.43 22.25
N GLY A 35 -15.07 0.42 21.04
CA GLY A 35 -14.55 1.61 20.33
C GLY A 35 -13.03 1.62 20.16
N TRP A 36 -12.50 2.65 19.52
CA TRP A 36 -11.07 2.81 19.26
C TRP A 36 -10.28 3.16 20.52
N ILE A 37 -8.97 2.93 20.48
CA ILE A 37 -8.07 3.28 21.58
C ILE A 37 -7.83 4.79 21.54
N GLU A 38 -8.56 5.56 22.34
CA GLU A 38 -8.40 7.02 22.40
C GLU A 38 -8.00 7.47 23.80
N ARG A 39 -7.20 8.53 23.88
CA ARG A 39 -6.84 9.15 25.16
C ARG A 39 -7.93 10.16 25.55
N THR A 40 -8.50 10.01 26.74
CA THR A 40 -9.42 11.00 27.29
C THR A 40 -8.66 12.27 27.72
N PRO A 41 -9.37 13.40 27.93
CA PRO A 41 -8.76 14.59 28.54
C PRO A 41 -8.10 14.33 29.89
N ASN A 42 -8.53 13.28 30.62
CA ASN A 42 -7.97 12.87 31.90
C ASN A 42 -6.71 11.99 31.76
N GLY A 43 -6.24 11.74 30.54
CA GLY A 43 -5.05 10.96 30.25
C GLY A 43 -5.25 9.44 30.23
N THR A 44 -6.44 8.94 30.56
CA THR A 44 -6.78 7.51 30.52
C THR A 44 -7.15 7.05 29.12
N LEU A 45 -7.03 5.76 28.82
CA LEU A 45 -7.48 5.17 27.56
C LEU A 45 -8.98 4.86 27.58
N THR A 46 -9.60 4.85 26.40
CA THR A 46 -10.99 4.41 26.16
C THR A 46 -11.05 3.29 25.13
N GLY A 47 -12.26 2.80 24.87
CA GLY A 47 -12.54 1.74 23.91
C GLY A 47 -11.74 0.47 24.19
N MET A 48 -11.12 -0.08 23.16
CA MET A 48 -10.28 -1.29 23.27
C MET A 48 -9.07 -1.11 24.20
N GLY A 49 -8.56 0.11 24.40
CA GLY A 49 -7.43 0.36 25.30
C GLY A 49 -7.84 0.15 26.76
N GLN A 50 -9.02 0.63 27.12
CA GLN A 50 -9.58 0.40 28.45
C GLN A 50 -9.93 -1.08 28.68
N GLN A 51 -10.33 -1.81 27.64
CA GLN A 51 -10.57 -3.26 27.74
C GLN A 51 -9.29 -4.03 28.06
N LEU A 52 -8.17 -3.67 27.45
CA LEU A 52 -6.86 -4.23 27.79
C LEU A 52 -6.47 -3.89 29.24
N LEU A 53 -6.56 -2.62 29.63
CA LEU A 53 -6.16 -2.18 30.98
C LEU A 53 -7.01 -2.80 32.10
N LYS A 54 -8.28 -3.11 31.83
CA LYS A 54 -9.17 -3.78 32.78
C LYS A 54 -9.03 -5.31 32.80
N GLY A 55 -8.20 -5.89 31.92
CA GLY A 55 -8.11 -7.34 31.75
C GLY A 55 -9.38 -7.95 31.14
N GLU A 56 -10.20 -7.16 30.44
CA GLU A 56 -11.33 -7.70 29.66
C GLU A 56 -10.83 -8.40 28.38
N ALA A 57 -9.67 -7.98 27.86
CA ALA A 57 -8.99 -8.61 26.72
C ALA A 57 -7.49 -8.77 27.03
N ASP A 58 -6.89 -9.85 26.52
CA ASP A 58 -5.44 -10.08 26.60
C ASP A 58 -4.69 -9.45 25.42
N VAL A 59 -5.32 -9.45 24.24
CA VAL A 59 -4.72 -8.98 22.99
C VAL A 59 -5.76 -8.20 22.19
N VAL A 60 -5.33 -7.08 21.62
CA VAL A 60 -6.12 -6.32 20.64
C VAL A 60 -5.43 -6.40 19.28
N LEU A 61 -6.12 -7.00 18.31
CA LEU A 61 -5.75 -6.92 16.91
C LEU A 61 -6.60 -5.85 16.25
N SER A 62 -5.99 -4.69 16.04
CA SER A 62 -6.64 -3.57 15.37
C SER A 62 -5.66 -2.87 14.44
N ARG A 63 -6.19 -2.18 13.42
CA ARG A 63 -5.40 -1.25 12.62
C ARG A 63 -5.19 0.01 13.45
N SER A 64 -4.20 -0.05 14.33
CA SER A 64 -3.88 1.00 15.28
C SER A 64 -2.50 1.56 14.97
N GLU A 65 -2.39 2.88 14.99
CA GLU A 65 -1.12 3.57 14.94
C GLU A 65 -0.39 3.44 16.29
N ILE A 66 0.93 3.39 16.22
CA ILE A 66 1.79 3.38 17.41
C ILE A 66 1.98 4.82 17.81
N ILE A 67 1.18 5.29 18.76
CA ILE A 67 1.26 6.66 19.28
C ILE A 67 1.84 6.57 20.69
N GLN A 68 2.65 7.56 21.08
CA GLN A 68 3.39 7.54 22.35
C GLN A 68 2.52 7.21 23.55
N TYR A 69 1.35 7.85 23.71
CA TYR A 69 0.46 7.59 24.85
C TYR A 69 -0.08 6.14 24.91
N ARG A 70 -0.11 5.43 23.77
CA ARG A 70 -0.46 3.99 23.74
C ARG A 70 0.74 3.13 24.14
N VAL A 71 1.94 3.49 23.70
CA VAL A 71 3.19 2.80 24.07
C VAL A 71 3.45 2.92 25.58
N GLU A 72 3.12 4.08 26.17
CA GLU A 72 3.29 4.34 27.61
C GLU A 72 2.39 3.46 28.48
N GLN A 73 1.18 3.12 28.00
CA GLN A 73 0.17 2.41 28.80
C GLN A 73 -0.07 0.97 28.36
N LEU A 74 0.32 0.59 27.14
CA LEU A 74 0.08 -0.73 26.56
C LEU A 74 1.40 -1.35 26.07
N SER A 75 1.58 -2.64 26.34
CA SER A 75 2.70 -3.39 25.77
C SER A 75 2.41 -3.74 24.31
N ILE A 76 3.18 -3.18 23.39
CA ILE A 76 3.05 -3.44 21.95
C ILE A 76 3.89 -4.66 21.61
N THR A 77 3.24 -5.80 21.38
CA THR A 77 3.92 -7.08 21.17
C THR A 77 4.65 -7.16 19.83
N HIS A 78 4.00 -6.75 18.73
CA HIS A 78 4.59 -6.82 17.41
C HIS A 78 3.99 -5.81 16.44
N ILE A 79 4.88 -5.13 15.72
CA ILE A 79 4.52 -4.30 14.58
C ILE A 79 4.51 -5.20 13.36
N LEU A 80 3.32 -5.52 12.83
CA LEU A 80 3.20 -6.15 11.52
C LEU A 80 3.48 -5.09 10.45
N HIS A 81 4.77 -4.77 10.33
CA HIS A 81 5.29 -3.80 9.39
C HIS A 81 5.23 -4.41 7.99
N THR A 82 4.36 -3.91 7.10
CA THR A 82 4.59 -4.10 5.67
C THR A 82 5.92 -3.45 5.36
N SER A 83 6.93 -4.28 5.10
CA SER A 83 8.28 -3.80 4.86
C SER A 83 8.27 -2.88 3.64
N ILE A 84 8.55 -1.60 3.88
CA ILE A 84 8.87 -0.57 2.90
C ILE A 84 9.64 -1.14 1.68
N PRO A 85 10.65 -2.02 1.84
CA PRO A 85 11.33 -2.63 0.69
C PRO A 85 10.43 -3.44 -0.25
N LYS A 86 9.36 -4.09 0.22
CA LYS A 86 8.41 -4.81 -0.65
C LYS A 86 7.61 -3.86 -1.54
N LEU A 87 7.24 -2.69 -1.02
CA LEU A 87 6.54 -1.67 -1.81
C LEU A 87 7.45 -1.08 -2.89
N TRP A 88 8.69 -0.75 -2.54
CA TRP A 88 9.70 -0.31 -3.51
C TRP A 88 10.00 -1.37 -4.56
N LEU A 89 10.12 -2.63 -4.16
CA LEU A 89 10.32 -3.74 -5.09
C LEU A 89 9.13 -3.88 -6.04
N ALA A 90 7.89 -3.72 -5.56
CA ALA A 90 6.70 -3.74 -6.42
C ALA A 90 6.69 -2.58 -7.43
N ILE A 91 7.07 -1.37 -7.01
CA ILE A 91 7.20 -0.20 -7.90
C ILE A 91 8.26 -0.47 -8.98
N LEU A 92 9.45 -0.91 -8.58
CA LEU A 92 10.54 -1.23 -9.52
C LEU A 92 10.15 -2.36 -10.48
N THR A 93 9.49 -3.40 -9.98
CA THR A 93 9.02 -4.52 -10.81
C THR A 93 7.99 -4.05 -11.83
N MET A 94 7.02 -3.22 -11.41
CA MET A 94 6.06 -2.61 -12.32
C MET A 94 6.77 -1.81 -13.42
N TRP A 95 7.76 -0.99 -13.07
CA TRP A 95 8.52 -0.18 -14.04
C TRP A 95 9.28 -1.04 -15.04
N LEU A 96 9.92 -2.13 -14.58
CA LEU A 96 10.60 -3.07 -15.46
C LEU A 96 9.63 -3.73 -16.45
N VAL A 97 8.46 -4.17 -15.98
CA VAL A 97 7.43 -4.77 -16.84
C VAL A 97 6.94 -3.77 -17.89
N PHE A 98 6.67 -2.52 -17.50
CA PHE A 98 6.28 -1.48 -18.44
C PHE A 98 7.40 -1.14 -19.45
N GLY A 99 8.66 -1.08 -19.01
CA GLY A 99 9.80 -0.86 -19.91
C GLY A 99 9.99 -1.98 -20.94
N VAL A 100 9.88 -3.24 -20.50
CA VAL A 100 9.99 -4.42 -21.38
C VAL A 100 8.83 -4.49 -22.36
N THR A 101 7.59 -4.29 -21.91
CA THR A 101 6.42 -4.29 -22.79
C THR A 101 6.51 -3.18 -23.84
N PHE A 102 6.97 -1.98 -23.46
CA PHE A 102 7.22 -0.89 -24.40
C PHE A 102 8.28 -1.25 -25.46
N ARG A 103 9.37 -1.89 -25.05
CA ARG A 103 10.43 -2.36 -25.95
C ARG A 103 9.95 -3.43 -26.92
N LEU A 104 9.21 -4.42 -26.43
CA LEU A 104 8.62 -5.47 -27.26
C LEU A 104 7.67 -4.86 -28.30
N PHE A 105 6.83 -3.91 -27.88
CA PHE A 105 5.90 -3.24 -28.78
C PHE A 105 6.63 -2.44 -29.88
N SER A 106 7.63 -1.65 -29.48
CA SER A 106 8.47 -0.89 -30.43
C SER A 106 9.23 -1.79 -31.40
N TYR A 107 9.73 -2.93 -30.93
CA TYR A 107 10.43 -3.91 -31.76
C TYR A 107 9.48 -4.58 -32.77
N CYS A 108 8.33 -5.10 -32.30
CA CYS A 108 7.32 -5.71 -33.15
C CYS A 108 6.84 -4.74 -34.23
N LYS A 109 6.59 -3.50 -33.86
CA LYS A 109 6.21 -2.44 -34.79
C LYS A 109 7.30 -2.17 -35.83
N LYS A 110 8.56 -2.00 -35.42
CA LYS A 110 9.69 -1.80 -36.34
C LYS A 110 9.80 -2.94 -37.37
N LYS A 111 9.52 -4.17 -36.94
CA LYS A 111 9.52 -5.35 -37.83
C LYS A 111 8.35 -5.34 -38.81
N ILE A 112 7.14 -5.00 -38.35
CA ILE A 112 5.92 -4.97 -39.19
C ILE A 112 5.98 -3.82 -40.21
N THR A 113 6.44 -2.64 -39.80
CA THR A 113 6.41 -1.43 -40.63
C THR A 113 7.67 -1.27 -41.51
N SER A 114 8.53 -2.29 -41.60
CA SER A 114 9.81 -2.21 -42.32
C SER A 114 9.65 -1.81 -43.80
N ASP A 115 8.49 -2.05 -44.41
CA ASP A 115 8.25 -1.78 -45.84
C ASP A 115 7.78 -0.35 -46.18
N ASN A 116 7.26 0.42 -45.22
CA ASN A 116 6.73 1.76 -45.52
C ASN A 116 7.66 2.86 -44.99
N LYS A 117 8.13 3.74 -45.90
CA LYS A 117 8.94 4.96 -45.63
C LYS A 117 8.15 6.08 -44.93
N ILE A 118 7.08 5.74 -44.21
CA ILE A 118 6.28 6.73 -43.47
C ILE A 118 7.11 7.22 -42.28
N GLN A 119 7.10 8.54 -42.09
CA GLN A 119 7.77 9.28 -41.02
C GLN A 119 7.54 8.58 -39.67
N ARG A 120 8.61 8.07 -39.05
CA ARG A 120 8.53 7.29 -37.81
C ARG A 120 8.80 8.18 -36.61
N ASP A 121 7.97 8.06 -35.58
CA ASP A 121 8.32 8.48 -34.23
C ASP A 121 9.44 7.55 -33.73
N ASP A 122 10.69 7.96 -33.91
CA ASP A 122 11.84 7.24 -33.39
C ASP A 122 12.01 7.55 -31.90
N PHE A 123 11.17 6.93 -31.07
CA PHE A 123 11.37 6.96 -29.62
C PHE A 123 12.67 6.23 -29.27
N VAL A 124 13.66 7.01 -28.83
CA VAL A 124 14.91 6.46 -28.31
C VAL A 124 14.64 5.90 -26.91
N LEU A 125 15.42 4.92 -26.46
CA LEU A 125 15.34 4.42 -25.08
C LEU A 125 15.35 5.56 -24.04
N GLY A 126 16.13 6.60 -24.32
CA GLY A 126 16.21 7.79 -23.49
C GLY A 126 14.86 8.45 -23.27
N ASP A 127 14.06 8.61 -24.33
CA ASP A 127 12.74 9.24 -24.26
C ASP A 127 11.76 8.44 -23.41
N VAL A 128 11.85 7.10 -23.49
CA VAL A 128 11.04 6.19 -22.69
C VAL A 128 11.39 6.31 -21.21
N VAL A 129 12.69 6.28 -20.89
CA VAL A 129 13.18 6.41 -19.51
C VAL A 129 12.82 7.78 -18.94
N LEU A 130 13.02 8.85 -19.72
CA LEU A 130 12.66 10.21 -19.32
C LEU A 130 11.15 10.36 -19.11
N TRP A 131 10.34 9.75 -19.97
CA TRP A 131 8.89 9.71 -19.78
C TRP A 131 8.48 8.98 -18.49
N PHE A 132 9.15 7.88 -18.13
CA PHE A 132 8.90 7.20 -16.85
C PHE A 132 9.25 8.08 -15.66
N ILE A 133 10.42 8.74 -15.68
CA ILE A 133 10.85 9.65 -14.61
C ILE A 133 9.87 10.81 -14.47
N SER A 134 9.45 11.39 -15.60
CA SER A 134 8.44 12.44 -15.66
C SER A 134 7.10 11.96 -15.09
N SER A 135 6.64 10.76 -15.48
CA SER A 135 5.38 10.19 -14.97
C SER A 135 5.44 9.88 -13.47
N ALA A 136 6.56 9.34 -12.98
CA ALA A 136 6.78 9.05 -11.56
C ALA A 136 6.83 10.30 -10.69
N SER A 137 7.31 11.42 -11.25
CA SER A 137 7.31 12.73 -10.59
C SER A 137 6.02 13.51 -10.80
N LEU A 138 5.00 12.90 -11.44
CA LEU A 138 3.74 13.55 -11.85
C LEU A 138 3.96 14.81 -12.70
N GLN A 139 5.10 14.89 -13.39
CA GLN A 139 5.40 15.96 -14.31
C GLN A 139 4.76 15.69 -15.68
N GLY A 140 4.41 16.77 -16.37
CA GLY A 140 4.00 16.69 -17.76
C GLY A 140 5.17 16.23 -18.65
N TRP A 141 4.84 15.55 -19.73
CA TRP A 141 5.79 15.21 -20.79
C TRP A 141 5.37 15.98 -22.05
N ASN A 142 6.31 16.68 -22.68
CA ASN A 142 6.06 17.59 -23.80
C ASN A 142 5.94 16.86 -25.15
N SER A 143 6.55 15.69 -25.31
CA SER A 143 6.54 14.94 -26.57
C SER A 143 5.50 13.81 -26.54
N ALA A 144 4.27 14.11 -26.96
CA ALA A 144 3.23 13.10 -27.07
C ALA A 144 3.46 12.19 -28.31
N PRO A 145 3.29 10.87 -28.20
CA PRO A 145 3.36 10.00 -29.36
C PRO A 145 2.28 10.37 -30.38
N SER A 146 2.61 10.37 -31.67
CA SER A 146 1.63 10.64 -32.73
C SER A 146 0.63 9.49 -32.86
N GLU A 147 1.07 8.26 -32.58
CA GLU A 147 0.27 7.05 -32.77
C GLU A 147 -0.70 6.73 -31.64
N THR A 148 -1.91 6.33 -32.02
CA THR A 148 -2.98 5.96 -31.08
C THR A 148 -2.59 4.79 -30.17
N SER A 149 -1.90 3.77 -30.68
CA SER A 149 -1.48 2.62 -29.88
C SER A 149 -0.48 3.01 -28.79
N LEU A 150 0.53 3.82 -29.12
CA LEU A 150 1.48 4.37 -28.17
C LEU A 150 0.81 5.32 -27.16
N ARG A 151 -0.17 6.12 -27.60
CA ARG A 151 -0.99 6.95 -26.69
C ARG A 151 -1.72 6.12 -25.64
N ILE A 152 -2.31 4.98 -26.03
CA ILE A 152 -2.99 4.08 -25.09
C ILE A 152 -2.00 3.51 -24.06
N ILE A 153 -0.81 3.10 -24.49
CA ILE A 153 0.24 2.61 -23.59
C ILE A 153 0.71 3.71 -22.62
N PHE A 154 0.88 4.94 -23.11
CA PHE A 154 1.26 6.09 -22.28
C PHE A 154 0.16 6.43 -21.26
N LEU A 155 -1.10 6.44 -21.68
CA LEU A 155 -2.23 6.73 -20.79
C LEU A 155 -2.39 5.65 -19.72
N SER A 156 -2.26 4.37 -20.07
CA SER A 156 -2.36 3.27 -19.11
C SER A 156 -1.21 3.29 -18.10
N GLY A 157 0.02 3.57 -18.55
CA GLY A 157 1.17 3.72 -17.65
C GLY A 157 1.08 4.96 -16.75
N LYS A 158 0.55 6.09 -17.25
CA LYS A 158 0.27 7.27 -16.42
C LYS A 158 -0.78 6.97 -15.35
N LEU A 159 -1.88 6.30 -15.71
CA LEU A 159 -2.92 5.92 -14.77
C LEU A 159 -2.37 4.98 -13.69
N ALA A 160 -1.59 3.97 -14.06
CA ALA A 160 -0.94 3.07 -13.12
C ALA A 160 -0.01 3.81 -12.15
N THR A 161 0.78 4.75 -12.67
CA THR A 161 1.69 5.58 -11.86
C THR A 161 0.93 6.48 -10.89
N LEU A 162 -0.19 7.08 -11.32
CA LEU A 162 -1.06 7.88 -10.46
C LEU A 162 -1.64 7.05 -9.30
N ILE A 163 -2.13 5.84 -9.58
CA ILE A 163 -2.64 4.92 -8.55
C ILE A 163 -1.53 4.56 -7.56
N MET A 164 -0.34 4.23 -8.06
CA MET A 164 0.81 3.92 -7.20
C MET A 164 1.23 5.11 -6.34
N TYR A 165 1.24 6.32 -6.90
CA TYR A 165 1.51 7.54 -6.15
C TYR A 165 0.50 7.76 -5.02
N ALA A 166 -0.78 7.54 -5.27
CA ALA A 166 -1.82 7.65 -4.24
C ALA A 166 -1.62 6.63 -3.10
N ILE A 167 -1.31 5.38 -3.44
CA ILE A 167 -1.00 4.32 -2.46
C ILE A 167 0.24 4.69 -1.65
N PHE A 168 1.31 5.12 -2.31
CA PHE A 168 2.55 5.52 -1.66
C PHE A 168 2.35 6.74 -0.75
N SER A 169 1.61 7.74 -1.20
CA SER A 169 1.30 8.94 -0.40
C SER A 169 0.47 8.60 0.83
N SER A 170 -0.57 7.76 0.68
CA SER A 170 -1.35 7.26 1.81
C SER A 170 -0.48 6.50 2.82
N PHE A 171 0.44 5.69 2.33
CA PHE A 171 1.41 4.98 3.17
C PHE A 171 2.36 5.93 3.90
N MET A 172 2.91 6.93 3.21
CA MET A 172 3.81 7.93 3.81
C MET A 172 3.11 8.79 4.86
N ILE A 173 1.88 9.23 4.59
CA ILE A 173 1.08 10.00 5.57
C ILE A 173 0.85 9.15 6.83
N SER A 174 0.50 7.88 6.67
CA SER A 174 0.32 6.95 7.80
C SER A 174 1.61 6.68 8.59
N LYS A 175 2.78 6.93 8.00
CA LYS A 175 4.08 6.82 8.69
C LYS A 175 4.48 8.12 9.37
N LEU A 176 4.34 9.25 8.69
CA LEU A 176 4.73 10.56 9.21
C LEU A 176 3.77 11.08 10.29
N SER A 177 2.51 10.63 10.30
CA SER A 177 1.57 10.94 11.38
C SER A 177 2.03 10.43 12.74
N VAL A 178 2.94 9.45 12.78
CA VAL A 178 3.42 8.82 14.01
C VAL A 178 4.53 9.63 14.70
N GLU A 179 5.26 10.51 14.00
CA GLU A 179 6.51 11.07 14.50
C GLU A 179 6.39 12.45 15.17
N LYS A 180 5.24 13.14 15.06
CA LYS A 180 5.12 14.55 15.49
C LYS A 180 4.83 14.80 16.97
N ASP A 181 4.51 13.79 17.78
CA ASP A 181 4.05 14.01 19.16
C ASP A 181 5.12 13.78 20.24
N LEU A 182 6.42 13.87 19.89
CA LEU A 182 7.56 13.66 20.81
C LEU A 182 8.19 14.97 21.36
N VAL A 183 7.42 16.06 21.51
CA VAL A 183 7.90 17.29 22.20
C VAL A 183 6.89 17.76 23.23
#